data_AF-C2FZY8-F1
#
_entry.id   AF-C2FZY8-F1
#
_cell.length_a   1.000
_cell.length_b   1.000
_cell.length_c   1.000
_cell.angle_alpha   90.00
_cell.angle_beta   90.00
_cell.angle_gamma   90.00
#
_symmetry.space_group_name_H-M   'P 1'
#
loop_
_entity.id
_entity.type
_entity.pdbx_description
1 polymer ?
#
loop_
_entity_poly.entity_id
_entity_poly.type
_entity_poly.pdbx_seq_one_letter_code
_entity_poly.pdbx_strand_id
1 'polypeptide(L)'
;MRLKKLAIILAFGTLPVLSFAQKDQKTPENWFNLDFQQDGVMGISTEKAYQTLLKGRKATPVIVAVIDGGVDVKHEDLKDVLWINPKDNNDNGKDNDKNGYINDKYGWNFIGNANGKNVNHDNLELTRLIRKYEPKYISVLPSTPLSAAERREFVAYQGMVSEYAKKLEEAQFGELNYVKLKDQLEIIFKKNR
;
A
#
# COMPACT_ATOMS: atom_id res chain seq x y z
N MET A 1 49.84 -2.77 -47.45
CA MET A 1 48.48 -3.23 -47.06
C MET A 1 48.33 -3.65 -45.58
N ARG A 2 49.42 -3.76 -44.78
CA ARG A 2 49.37 -4.26 -43.38
C ARG A 2 49.16 -3.18 -42.30
N LEU A 3 49.68 -1.96 -42.45
CA LEU A 3 49.51 -0.89 -41.45
C LEU A 3 48.08 -0.37 -41.32
N LYS A 4 47.36 -0.18 -42.43
CA LYS A 4 45.96 0.31 -42.42
C LYS A 4 45.01 -0.66 -41.72
N LYS A 5 45.24 -1.97 -41.86
CA LYS A 5 44.45 -3.00 -41.16
C LYS A 5 44.74 -3.04 -39.66
N LEU A 6 46.00 -2.82 -39.25
CA LEU A 6 46.37 -2.74 -37.84
C LEU A 6 45.75 -1.52 -37.14
N ALA A 7 45.72 -0.36 -37.81
CA ALA A 7 45.10 0.86 -37.29
C ALA A 7 43.58 0.71 -37.11
N ILE A 8 42.90 0.01 -38.02
CA ILE A 8 41.45 -0.25 -37.91
C ILE A 8 41.15 -1.22 -36.75
N ILE A 9 41.97 -2.25 -36.56
CA ILE A 9 41.82 -3.20 -35.43
C ILE A 9 42.09 -2.49 -34.10
N LEU A 10 43.08 -1.60 -34.03
CA LEU A 10 43.37 -0.82 -32.83
C LEU A 10 42.23 0.16 -32.53
N ALA A 11 41.65 0.80 -33.55
CA ALA A 11 40.50 1.70 -33.40
C ALA A 11 39.24 0.95 -32.94
N PHE A 12 38.95 -0.24 -33.48
CA PHE A 12 37.81 -1.06 -33.02
C PHE A 12 38.05 -1.70 -31.65
N GLY A 13 39.31 -1.98 -31.28
CA GLY A 13 39.67 -2.55 -29.98
C GLY A 13 39.64 -1.55 -28.82
N THR A 14 39.76 -0.24 -29.08
CA THR A 14 39.67 0.81 -28.04
C THR A 14 38.26 1.35 -27.84
N LEU A 15 37.35 1.14 -28.80
CA LEU A 15 35.94 1.55 -28.71
C LEU A 15 35.18 1.00 -27.47
N PRO A 16 35.41 -0.24 -26.98
CA PRO A 16 34.74 -0.74 -25.78
C PRO A 16 35.25 -0.06 -24.49
N VAL A 17 36.49 0.44 -24.48
CA VAL A 17 37.14 1.05 -23.30
C VAL A 17 36.66 2.48 -23.06
N LEU A 18 36.07 3.11 -24.08
CA LEU A 18 35.37 4.41 -23.96
C LEU A 18 33.90 4.27 -23.57
N SER A 19 33.44 3.07 -23.23
CA SER A 19 32.16 2.91 -22.52
C SER A 19 32.36 3.50 -21.13
N PHE A 20 32.13 4.80 -21.01
CA PHE A 20 31.88 5.44 -19.72
C PHE A 20 30.81 4.59 -19.05
N ALA A 21 31.19 3.85 -18.02
CA ALA A 21 30.24 3.25 -17.10
C ALA A 21 29.25 4.37 -16.76
N GLN A 22 27.96 4.14 -16.99
CA GLN A 22 26.94 5.06 -16.50
C GLN A 22 27.26 5.26 -15.02
N LYS A 23 27.61 6.51 -14.64
CA LYS A 23 27.65 6.86 -13.23
C LYS A 23 26.31 6.41 -12.68
N ASP A 24 26.30 5.62 -11.61
CA ASP A 24 25.09 5.36 -10.84
C ASP A 24 24.54 6.71 -10.40
N GLN A 25 23.67 7.30 -11.23
CA GLN A 25 23.00 8.53 -10.91
C GLN A 25 21.86 8.12 -9.98
N LYS A 26 22.22 7.98 -8.71
CA LYS A 26 21.27 7.65 -7.65
C LYS A 26 20.16 8.70 -7.71
N THR A 27 18.93 8.22 -7.91
CA THR A 27 17.73 9.07 -7.87
C THR A 27 17.74 9.84 -6.55
N PRO A 28 17.59 11.18 -6.58
CA PRO A 28 17.50 11.99 -5.36
C PRO A 28 16.38 11.47 -4.46
N GLU A 29 16.56 11.54 -3.14
CA GLU A 29 15.56 11.03 -2.19
C GLU A 29 14.22 11.79 -2.30
N ASN A 30 14.28 13.07 -2.64
CA ASN A 30 13.14 13.96 -2.87
C ASN A 30 12.69 14.03 -4.34
N TRP A 31 13.07 13.07 -5.20
CA TRP A 31 12.81 13.12 -6.65
C TRP A 31 11.36 13.43 -7.02
N PHE A 32 10.40 12.93 -6.23
CA PHE A 32 8.98 13.11 -6.46
C PHE A 32 8.56 14.58 -6.37
N ASN A 33 9.33 15.43 -5.69
CA ASN A 33 9.06 16.86 -5.59
C ASN A 33 9.69 17.71 -6.70
N LEU A 34 10.58 17.13 -7.52
CA LEU A 34 11.38 17.84 -8.51
C LEU A 34 10.61 18.12 -9.81
N ASP A 35 11.17 18.99 -10.65
CA ASP A 35 10.61 19.40 -11.93
C ASP A 35 11.45 18.90 -13.10
N PHE A 36 10.79 18.39 -14.15
CA PHE A 36 11.51 17.82 -15.29
C PHE A 36 12.33 18.86 -16.06
N GLN A 37 11.81 20.08 -16.25
CA GLN A 37 12.50 21.11 -17.03
C GLN A 37 13.68 21.73 -16.27
N GLN A 38 13.54 21.86 -14.95
CA GLN A 38 14.53 22.47 -14.08
C GLN A 38 15.61 21.48 -13.63
N ASP A 39 15.20 20.28 -13.22
CA ASP A 39 16.04 19.31 -12.52
C ASP A 39 16.33 18.06 -13.36
N GLY A 40 15.65 17.88 -14.50
CA GLY A 40 15.77 16.69 -15.34
C GLY A 40 15.10 15.44 -14.76
N VAL A 41 14.31 15.59 -13.70
CA VAL A 41 13.65 14.50 -12.97
C VAL A 41 12.14 14.61 -13.11
N MET A 42 11.49 13.48 -13.43
CA MET A 42 10.03 13.41 -13.57
C MET A 42 9.34 13.37 -12.20
N GLY A 43 9.26 14.51 -11.51
CA GLY A 43 8.46 14.70 -10.29
C GLY A 43 7.17 15.51 -10.52
N ILE A 44 6.51 15.88 -9.42
CA ILE A 44 5.28 16.70 -9.43
C ILE A 44 5.52 18.20 -9.23
N SER A 45 6.78 18.65 -9.33
CA SER A 45 7.18 20.07 -9.28
C SER A 45 6.71 20.84 -8.04
N THR A 46 6.57 20.18 -6.88
CA THR A 46 6.12 20.81 -5.63
C THR A 46 7.13 21.82 -5.10
N GLU A 47 8.44 21.54 -5.19
CA GLU A 47 9.47 22.50 -4.77
C GLU A 47 9.42 23.80 -5.58
N LYS A 48 9.29 23.66 -6.91
CA LYS A 48 9.10 24.79 -7.82
C LYS A 48 7.84 25.57 -7.47
N ALA A 49 6.73 24.90 -7.14
CA ALA A 49 5.49 25.57 -6.72
C ALA A 49 5.68 26.39 -5.44
N TYR A 50 6.39 25.87 -4.43
CA TYR A 50 6.73 26.61 -3.21
C TYR A 50 7.60 27.85 -3.49
N GLN A 51 8.58 27.72 -4.39
CA GLN A 51 9.52 28.81 -4.71
C GLN A 51 8.94 29.89 -5.62
N THR A 52 7.93 29.56 -6.44
CA THR A 52 7.37 30.45 -7.46
C THR A 52 5.95 30.88 -7.14
N LEU A 53 4.98 29.97 -7.22
CA LEU A 53 3.56 30.24 -7.13
C LEU A 53 3.12 30.63 -5.72
N LEU A 54 3.69 29.98 -4.71
CA LEU A 54 3.28 30.14 -3.30
C LEU A 54 4.15 31.14 -2.54
N LYS A 55 5.24 31.64 -3.14
CA LYS A 55 6.14 32.58 -2.49
C LYS A 55 5.41 33.84 -2.05
N GLY A 56 5.47 34.15 -0.75
CA GLY A 56 4.81 35.30 -0.15
C GLY A 56 3.28 35.17 0.02
N ARG A 57 2.68 34.01 -0.30
CA ARG A 57 1.27 33.76 0.01
C ARG A 57 1.11 33.35 1.46
N LYS A 58 0.02 33.81 2.08
CA LYS A 58 -0.38 33.38 3.42
C LYS A 58 -1.05 32.00 3.33
N ALA A 59 -0.52 31.02 4.05
CA ALA A 59 -1.13 29.70 4.16
C ALA A 59 -2.44 29.76 4.97
N THR A 60 -3.41 28.94 4.57
CA THR A 60 -4.63 28.69 5.34
C THR A 60 -4.62 27.22 5.76
N PRO A 61 -4.67 26.90 7.06
CA PRO A 61 -4.77 25.52 7.51
C PRO A 61 -6.03 24.85 6.97
N VAL A 62 -5.87 23.63 6.45
CA VAL A 62 -6.97 22.79 5.96
C VAL A 62 -6.94 21.49 6.76
N ILE A 63 -8.10 21.05 7.24
CA ILE A 63 -8.25 19.74 7.89
C ILE A 63 -8.50 18.72 6.78
N VAL A 64 -7.63 17.71 6.70
CA VAL A 64 -7.72 16.61 5.73
C VAL A 64 -8.00 15.32 6.49
N ALA A 65 -9.10 14.64 6.15
CA ALA A 65 -9.42 13.32 6.68
C ALA A 65 -8.67 12.24 5.88
N VAL A 66 -7.87 11.43 6.58
CA VAL A 66 -7.16 10.28 6.01
C VAL A 66 -7.83 9.00 6.47
N ILE A 67 -8.34 8.19 5.54
CA ILE A 67 -8.99 6.91 5.81
C ILE A 67 -8.02 5.80 5.37
N ASP A 68 -7.22 5.32 6.30
CA ASP A 68 -6.14 4.35 6.07
C ASP A 68 -5.98 3.44 7.32
N GLY A 69 -4.88 2.70 7.44
CA GLY A 69 -4.54 1.86 8.58
C GLY A 69 -4.17 2.61 9.87
N GLY A 70 -4.34 3.94 9.91
CA GLY A 70 -4.04 4.80 11.05
C GLY A 70 -2.77 5.63 10.84
N VAL A 71 -2.35 6.32 11.91
CA VAL A 71 -1.15 7.18 11.94
C VAL A 71 -0.40 7.00 13.25
N ASP A 72 0.93 7.06 13.20
CA ASP A 72 1.73 7.16 14.43
C ASP A 72 1.63 8.58 14.99
N VAL A 73 0.82 8.73 16.03
CA VAL A 73 0.59 10.02 16.69
C VAL A 73 1.83 10.59 17.39
N LYS A 74 2.90 9.78 17.55
CA LYS A 74 4.17 10.19 18.17
C LYS A 74 5.27 10.45 17.15
N HIS A 75 5.00 10.28 15.85
CA HIS A 75 6.00 10.50 14.81
C HIS A 75 6.50 11.95 14.83
N GLU A 76 7.82 12.13 14.79
CA GLU A 76 8.46 13.43 15.01
C GLU A 76 8.02 14.50 14.00
N ASP A 77 7.86 14.12 12.73
CA ASP A 77 7.44 15.02 11.65
C ASP A 77 5.91 15.21 11.56
N LEU A 78 5.10 14.39 12.23
CA LEU A 78 3.64 14.45 12.11
C LEU A 78 2.96 15.07 13.32
N LYS A 79 3.50 14.88 14.52
CA LYS A 79 2.88 15.28 15.79
C LYS A 79 2.42 16.75 15.83
N ASP A 80 3.13 17.63 15.13
CA ASP A 80 2.86 19.08 15.12
C ASP A 80 1.79 19.49 14.08
N VAL A 81 1.45 18.61 13.14
CA VAL A 81 0.43 18.84 12.09
C VAL A 81 -0.81 17.95 12.24
N LEU A 82 -0.83 17.03 13.20
CA LEU A 82 -1.99 16.20 13.50
C LEU A 82 -3.18 17.07 13.94
N TRP A 83 -4.35 16.76 13.39
CA TRP A 83 -5.58 17.30 13.90
C TRP A 83 -5.87 16.77 15.31
N ILE A 84 -6.30 17.67 16.20
CA ILE A 84 -6.73 17.34 17.56
C ILE A 84 -8.21 17.68 17.67
N ASN A 85 -9.04 16.71 18.09
CA ASN A 85 -10.43 16.97 18.41
C ASN A 85 -10.49 17.92 19.62
N PRO A 86 -10.91 19.19 19.45
CA PRO A 86 -10.91 20.15 20.55
C PRO A 86 -11.92 19.80 21.64
N LYS A 87 -12.91 18.95 21.33
CA LYS A 87 -13.96 18.57 22.26
C LYS A 87 -13.61 17.33 23.09
N ASP A 88 -12.72 16.48 22.59
CA ASP A 88 -12.29 15.22 23.22
C ASP A 88 -10.79 15.19 23.55
N ASN A 89 -10.20 16.35 23.85
CA ASN A 89 -8.78 16.46 24.17
C ASN A 89 -8.41 15.92 25.56
N ASN A 90 -9.40 15.66 26.43
CA ASN A 90 -9.21 15.11 27.76
C ASN A 90 -9.53 13.62 27.73
N ASP A 91 -8.54 12.76 27.97
CA ASP A 91 -8.70 11.29 28.02
C ASP A 91 -9.48 10.84 29.27
N ASN A 92 -10.73 11.30 29.41
CA ASN A 92 -11.58 11.11 30.58
C ASN A 92 -12.47 9.85 30.48
N GLY A 93 -12.40 9.14 29.36
CA GLY A 93 -13.16 7.91 29.11
C GLY A 93 -14.62 8.17 28.74
N LYS A 94 -14.93 9.39 28.28
CA LYS A 94 -16.26 9.80 27.83
C LYS A 94 -16.19 10.31 26.39
N ASP A 95 -17.32 10.17 25.70
CA ASP A 95 -17.58 10.84 24.45
C ASP A 95 -18.14 12.25 24.79
N ASN A 96 -17.29 13.28 24.71
CA ASN A 96 -17.63 14.64 25.14
C ASN A 96 -18.39 15.41 24.06
N ASP A 97 -18.15 15.12 22.78
CA ASP A 97 -18.85 15.75 21.66
C ASP A 97 -20.13 15.02 21.19
N LYS A 98 -20.38 13.83 21.74
CA LYS A 98 -21.53 12.96 21.47
C LYS A 98 -21.59 12.46 20.03
N ASN A 99 -20.43 12.24 19.42
CA ASN A 99 -20.32 11.73 18.05
C ASN A 99 -20.37 10.18 17.96
N GLY A 100 -20.37 9.48 19.10
CA GLY A 100 -20.38 8.03 19.20
C GLY A 100 -19.01 7.41 19.49
N TYR A 101 -17.95 8.22 19.63
CA TYR A 101 -16.56 7.78 19.79
C TYR A 101 -15.97 8.32 21.10
N ILE A 102 -15.50 7.42 21.96
CA ILE A 102 -14.95 7.79 23.27
C ILE A 102 -13.48 8.21 23.12
N ASN A 103 -13.09 9.40 23.60
CA ASN A 103 -11.71 9.92 23.58
C ASN A 103 -11.06 9.90 22.16
N ASP A 104 -11.77 10.30 21.12
CA ASP A 104 -11.30 10.32 19.72
C ASP A 104 -10.37 11.53 19.39
N LYS A 105 -9.45 11.82 20.31
CA LYS A 105 -8.57 12.99 20.30
C LYS A 105 -7.81 13.20 18.97
N TYR A 106 -7.36 12.13 18.33
CA TYR A 106 -6.57 12.17 17.09
C TYR A 106 -7.30 11.57 15.89
N GLY A 107 -8.62 11.38 16.02
CA GLY A 107 -9.43 10.58 15.11
C GLY A 107 -9.83 9.23 15.72
N TRP A 108 -10.29 8.31 14.88
CA TRP A 108 -10.93 7.08 15.33
C TRP A 108 -10.44 5.84 14.59
N ASN A 109 -10.41 4.71 15.30
CA ASN A 109 -10.12 3.40 14.73
C ASN A 109 -11.42 2.57 14.60
N PHE A 110 -11.91 2.42 13.37
CA PHE A 110 -13.17 1.73 13.07
C PHE A 110 -13.09 0.19 13.14
N ILE A 111 -11.89 -0.37 13.02
CA ILE A 111 -11.68 -1.83 13.08
C ILE A 111 -11.10 -2.28 14.41
N GLY A 112 -10.66 -1.34 15.24
CA GLY A 112 -10.10 -1.61 16.56
C GLY A 112 -11.15 -2.12 17.54
N ASN A 113 -10.69 -2.85 18.56
CA ASN A 113 -11.57 -3.26 19.65
C ASN A 113 -11.73 -2.15 20.71
N ALA A 114 -12.68 -2.33 21.63
CA ALA A 114 -12.94 -1.38 22.73
C ALA A 114 -11.72 -1.08 23.63
N ASN A 115 -10.67 -1.90 23.57
CA ASN A 115 -9.41 -1.67 24.29
C ASN A 115 -8.38 -0.88 23.46
N GLY A 116 -8.78 -0.30 22.33
CA GLY A 116 -7.90 0.47 21.44
C GLY A 116 -6.87 -0.38 20.70
N LYS A 117 -7.04 -1.70 20.63
CA LYS A 117 -6.11 -2.57 19.89
C LYS A 117 -6.45 -2.60 18.41
N ASN A 118 -5.45 -2.39 17.58
CA ASN A 118 -5.55 -2.54 16.12
C ASN A 118 -5.78 -4.01 15.75
N VAL A 119 -6.59 -4.23 14.73
CA VAL A 119 -6.73 -5.54 14.10
C VAL A 119 -5.65 -5.66 13.03
N ASN A 120 -4.69 -6.56 13.25
CA ASN A 120 -3.57 -6.76 12.32
C ASN A 120 -3.96 -7.60 11.10
N HIS A 121 -5.05 -8.37 11.21
CA HIS A 121 -5.51 -9.28 10.18
C HIS A 121 -7.02 -9.11 10.03
N ASP A 122 -7.44 -8.57 8.89
CA ASP A 122 -8.85 -8.53 8.52
C ASP A 122 -9.22 -9.69 7.61
N ASN A 123 -10.49 -10.07 7.62
CA ASN A 123 -11.04 -11.03 6.69
C ASN A 123 -11.45 -10.34 5.40
N LEU A 124 -11.29 -11.03 4.26
CA LEU A 124 -11.85 -10.54 3.00
C LEU A 124 -13.37 -10.36 3.13
N GLU A 125 -13.90 -9.31 2.52
CA GLU A 125 -15.35 -9.09 2.41
C GLU A 125 -16.04 -10.33 1.82
N LEU A 126 -15.38 -10.99 0.88
CA LEU A 126 -15.80 -12.27 0.31
C LEU A 126 -16.08 -13.33 1.37
N THR A 127 -15.14 -13.54 2.30
CA THR A 127 -15.27 -14.49 3.41
C THR A 127 -16.44 -14.12 4.31
N ARG A 128 -16.64 -12.82 4.55
CA ARG A 128 -17.76 -12.32 5.37
C ARG A 128 -19.11 -12.59 4.71
N LEU A 129 -19.22 -12.38 3.40
CA LEU A 129 -20.44 -12.64 2.64
C LEU A 129 -20.74 -14.13 2.54
N ILE A 130 -19.74 -14.98 2.29
CA ILE A 130 -19.91 -16.44 2.32
C ILE A 130 -20.46 -16.88 3.67
N ARG A 131 -19.83 -16.49 4.78
CA ARG A 131 -20.30 -16.82 6.14
C ARG A 131 -21.75 -16.38 6.40
N LYS A 132 -22.16 -15.24 5.84
CA LYS A 132 -23.53 -14.73 5.98
C LYS A 132 -24.55 -15.60 5.21
N TYR A 133 -24.20 -16.03 3.99
CA TYR A 133 -25.12 -16.70 3.08
C TYR A 133 -25.05 -18.24 3.15
N GLU A 134 -23.95 -18.78 3.62
CA GLU A 134 -23.69 -20.22 3.72
C GLU A 134 -24.80 -20.97 4.48
N PRO A 135 -25.28 -20.54 5.66
CA PRO A 135 -26.36 -21.25 6.35
C PRO A 135 -27.67 -21.32 5.55
N LYS A 136 -27.90 -20.37 4.63
CA LYS A 136 -29.11 -20.31 3.79
C LYS A 136 -28.97 -21.19 2.54
N TYR A 137 -27.76 -21.33 2.00
CA TYR A 137 -27.57 -21.84 0.65
C TYR A 137 -26.71 -23.10 0.52
N ILE A 138 -25.96 -23.49 1.55
CA ILE A 138 -25.08 -24.66 1.50
C ILE A 138 -25.84 -25.97 1.20
N SER A 139 -27.11 -26.06 1.61
CA SER A 139 -27.95 -27.25 1.42
C SER A 139 -28.99 -27.12 0.30
N VAL A 140 -28.90 -26.09 -0.55
CA VAL A 140 -29.79 -25.94 -1.70
C VAL A 140 -29.51 -27.02 -2.74
N LEU A 141 -30.55 -27.73 -3.14
CA LEU A 141 -30.54 -28.75 -4.19
C LEU A 141 -31.20 -28.20 -5.46
N PRO A 142 -30.97 -28.82 -6.64
CA PRO A 142 -31.67 -28.43 -7.87
C PRO A 142 -33.20 -28.45 -7.78
N SER A 143 -33.75 -29.26 -6.86
CA SER A 143 -35.18 -29.38 -6.58
C SER A 143 -35.70 -28.39 -5.52
N THR A 144 -34.83 -27.66 -4.83
CA THR A 144 -35.24 -26.71 -3.80
C THR A 144 -35.97 -25.51 -4.45
N PRO A 145 -37.23 -25.23 -4.07
CA PRO A 145 -37.95 -24.08 -4.61
C PRO A 145 -37.33 -22.79 -4.07
N LEU A 146 -36.97 -21.88 -4.98
CA LEU A 146 -36.43 -20.55 -4.65
C LEU A 146 -37.23 -19.48 -5.37
N SER A 147 -37.50 -18.37 -4.69
CA SER A 147 -38.01 -17.15 -5.33
C SER A 147 -36.99 -16.55 -6.31
N ALA A 148 -37.44 -15.63 -7.17
CA ALA A 148 -36.54 -14.94 -8.10
C ALA A 148 -35.43 -14.14 -7.38
N ALA A 149 -35.71 -13.59 -6.19
CA ALA A 149 -34.71 -12.91 -5.37
C ALA A 149 -33.70 -13.90 -4.81
N GLU A 150 -34.17 -14.99 -4.20
CA GLU A 150 -33.30 -16.02 -3.62
C GLU A 150 -32.46 -16.74 -4.66
N ARG A 151 -32.98 -16.92 -5.89
CA ARG A 151 -32.21 -17.49 -6.99
C ARG A 151 -31.03 -16.58 -7.39
N ARG A 152 -31.23 -15.26 -7.41
CA ARG A 152 -30.14 -14.30 -7.68
C ARG A 152 -29.09 -14.32 -6.56
N GLU A 153 -29.54 -14.33 -5.31
CA GLU A 153 -28.67 -14.46 -4.14
C GLU A 153 -27.88 -15.79 -4.16
N PHE A 154 -28.54 -16.91 -4.52
CA PHE A 154 -27.90 -18.22 -4.61
C PHE A 154 -26.82 -18.26 -5.70
N VAL A 155 -27.10 -17.73 -6.90
CA VAL A 155 -26.11 -17.64 -7.98
C VAL A 155 -24.91 -16.77 -7.56
N ALA A 156 -25.16 -15.65 -6.88
CA ALA A 156 -24.09 -14.82 -6.34
C ALA A 156 -23.26 -15.57 -5.29
N TYR A 157 -23.91 -16.31 -4.39
CA TYR A 157 -23.25 -17.17 -3.41
C TYR A 157 -22.35 -18.23 -4.06
N GLN A 158 -22.83 -18.92 -5.09
CA GLN A 158 -22.03 -19.90 -5.83
C GLN A 158 -20.79 -19.25 -6.47
N GLY A 159 -20.95 -18.06 -7.06
CA GLY A 159 -19.83 -17.28 -7.60
C GLY A 159 -18.81 -16.91 -6.52
N MET A 160 -19.28 -16.49 -5.34
CA MET A 160 -18.43 -16.16 -4.20
C MET A 160 -17.63 -17.38 -3.71
N VAL A 161 -18.26 -18.54 -3.58
CA VAL A 161 -17.57 -19.79 -3.17
C VAL A 161 -16.49 -20.17 -4.19
N SER A 162 -16.77 -20.03 -5.49
CA SER A 162 -15.79 -20.30 -6.54
C SER A 162 -14.60 -19.33 -6.49
N GLU A 163 -14.84 -18.04 -6.32
CA GLU A 163 -13.78 -17.03 -6.20
C GLU A 163 -12.95 -17.24 -4.93
N TYR A 164 -13.59 -17.64 -3.82
CA TYR A 164 -12.91 -17.96 -2.58
C TYR A 164 -11.97 -19.15 -2.74
N ALA A 165 -12.44 -20.23 -3.37
CA ALA A 165 -11.61 -21.41 -3.65
C ALA A 165 -10.38 -21.04 -4.50
N LYS A 166 -10.57 -20.22 -5.54
CA LYS A 166 -9.47 -19.72 -6.37
C LYS A 166 -8.46 -18.90 -5.56
N LYS A 167 -8.91 -17.94 -4.75
CA LYS A 167 -8.03 -17.13 -3.89
C LYS A 167 -7.28 -17.97 -2.86
N LEU A 168 -7.94 -19.00 -2.32
CA LEU A 168 -7.31 -19.94 -1.39
C LEU A 168 -6.19 -20.71 -2.08
N GLU A 169 -6.41 -21.21 -3.29
CA GLU A 169 -5.38 -21.90 -4.08
C GLU A 169 -4.20 -20.97 -4.42
N GLU A 170 -4.47 -19.74 -4.88
CA GLU A 170 -3.44 -18.73 -5.14
C GLU A 170 -2.61 -18.42 -3.89
N ALA A 171 -3.26 -18.27 -2.73
CA ALA A 171 -2.59 -18.02 -1.46
C ALA A 171 -1.71 -19.21 -1.04
N GLN A 172 -2.22 -20.45 -1.13
CA GLN A 172 -1.47 -21.67 -0.82
C GLN A 172 -0.25 -21.82 -1.74
N PHE A 173 -0.42 -21.57 -3.04
CA PHE A 173 0.69 -21.62 -3.98
C PHE A 173 1.73 -20.52 -3.70
N GLY A 174 1.28 -19.31 -3.38
CA GLY A 174 2.14 -18.22 -2.94
C GLY A 174 2.96 -18.58 -1.70
N GLU A 175 2.31 -19.13 -0.67
CA GLU A 175 2.96 -19.57 0.56
C GLU A 175 4.06 -20.60 0.28
N LEU A 176 3.78 -21.63 -0.53
CA LEU A 176 4.77 -22.63 -0.93
C LEU A 176 6.00 -22.00 -1.60
N ASN A 177 5.80 -20.99 -2.44
CA ASN A 177 6.90 -20.28 -3.10
C ASN A 177 7.72 -19.45 -2.11
N TYR A 178 7.07 -18.72 -1.21
CA TYR A 178 7.75 -17.91 -0.20
C TYR A 178 8.54 -18.77 0.79
N VAL A 179 7.98 -19.90 1.23
CA VAL A 179 8.68 -20.85 2.11
C VAL A 179 9.93 -21.40 1.42
N LYS A 180 9.82 -21.86 0.16
CA LYS A 180 10.98 -22.34 -0.60
C LYS A 180 12.05 -21.26 -0.80
N LEU A 181 11.64 -20.03 -1.13
CA LEU A 181 12.56 -18.91 -1.29
C LEU A 181 13.28 -18.60 0.03
N LYS A 182 12.54 -18.56 1.15
CA LYS A 182 13.09 -18.36 2.47
C LYS A 182 14.11 -19.46 2.81
N ASP A 183 13.77 -20.73 2.58
CA ASP A 183 14.67 -21.86 2.85
C ASP A 183 15.97 -21.75 2.02
N GLN A 184 15.87 -21.37 0.74
CA GLN A 184 17.04 -21.14 -0.11
C GLN A 184 17.90 -19.98 0.40
N LEU A 185 17.29 -18.86 0.79
CA LEU A 185 18.00 -17.73 1.37
C LEU A 185 18.70 -18.13 2.67
N GLU A 186 18.02 -18.86 3.56
CA GLU A 186 18.61 -19.35 4.80
C GLU A 186 19.82 -20.27 4.56
N ILE A 187 19.76 -21.14 3.54
CA ILE A 187 20.91 -21.97 3.14
C ILE A 187 22.08 -21.09 2.69
N ILE A 188 21.84 -20.08 1.85
CA ILE A 188 22.87 -19.16 1.36
C ILE A 188 23.50 -18.38 2.53
N PHE A 189 22.67 -17.83 3.42
CA PHE A 189 23.14 -17.04 4.55
C PHE A 189 23.83 -17.88 5.63
N LYS A 190 23.42 -19.14 5.86
CA LYS A 190 24.14 -20.07 6.75
C LYS A 190 25.48 -20.51 6.17
N LYS A 191 25.62 -20.60 4.85
CA LYS A 191 26.87 -21.00 4.18
C LYS A 191 27.92 -19.88 4.13
N ASN A 192 27.49 -18.62 4.34
CA ASN A 192 28.34 -17.42 4.32
C ASN A 192 28.67 -16.89 5.74
N ARG A 193 28.45 -17.70 6.78
CA ARG A 193 28.99 -17.49 8.14
C ARG A 193 29.95 -18.63 8.47
#